data_AF-A0A6A0GRN9-F1
#
_entry.id   AF-A0A6A0GRN9-F1
#
_cell.length_a   1.000
_cell.length_b   1.000
_cell.length_c   1.000
_cell.angle_alpha   90.00
_cell.angle_beta   90.00
_cell.angle_gamma   90.00
#
_symmetry.space_group_name_H-M   'P 1'
#
loop_
_entity.id
_entity.type
_entity.pdbx_description
1 polymer ?
#
loop_
_entity_poly.entity_id
_entity_poly.type
_entity_poly.pdbx_seq_one_letter_code
_entity_poly.pdbx_strand_id
1 'polypeptide(L)'
;MKRHKSDATLQKALHSRQLGLKLIANVTYGYTSANFSGRMPCVELADSVVSKGRETLELAIKLVNSHPTWGGTVVYGDTDSMFVHLPGKTKDQAFDIGYEIADAVTKLNPKPVKLKFEKVYLPCILQTKKRYVGYMYETKDQKEPQFEAKGIETVRRDGCPLAAKLLEQSLRILFTDLDVSLVRKYLVRQFTKLLAGRTSLQLLTFAKEYRGARGYRPGACVPSLQLASASDVSAKDPRGEPLAGERVPYVIVYGAPGLPLIRLVRCPRDLLSKEGKWLRPNYVYYITKALIPPLDRCFSLLGVNVAKWYESMTRPTAIVPSVTLSRPQTTCSAGGTGSSTISQYFSSVACVVCAASTVVKTSKVGSEAVRDEGDERHAALCNNCRAQPQVTVLTLNERMRTAQRAVQKISEICRACEGYSHVTDLCISLDCPILYSRTEAWRQLANTHAQLVPLLATFDG
;
A
#
# COMPACT_ATOMS: atom_id res chain seq x y z
N MET A 1 -32.51 -10.00 -6.06
CA MET A 1 -31.24 -9.47 -6.61
C MET A 1 -31.43 -8.90 -8.01
N LYS A 2 -31.60 -9.71 -9.07
CA LYS A 2 -31.66 -9.18 -10.45
C LYS A 2 -32.77 -8.15 -10.75
N ARG A 3 -33.87 -8.13 -9.98
CA ARG A 3 -34.98 -7.16 -10.12
C ARG A 3 -34.69 -5.77 -9.54
N HIS A 4 -33.79 -5.65 -8.56
CA HIS A 4 -33.54 -4.39 -7.82
C HIS A 4 -32.11 -3.89 -8.05
N LYS A 5 -31.66 -3.80 -9.30
CA LYS A 5 -30.26 -3.44 -9.63
C LYS A 5 -29.85 -2.05 -9.14
N SER A 6 -30.80 -1.13 -8.96
CA SER A 6 -30.55 0.26 -8.57
C SER A 6 -30.22 0.46 -7.09
N ASP A 7 -30.66 -0.41 -6.20
CA ASP A 7 -30.44 -0.27 -4.75
C ASP A 7 -29.21 -1.06 -4.29
N ALA A 8 -28.09 -0.35 -4.14
CA ALA A 8 -26.80 -0.93 -3.73
C ALA A 8 -26.85 -1.56 -2.32
N THR A 9 -27.59 -0.95 -1.39
CA THR A 9 -27.69 -1.42 0.00
C THR A 9 -28.44 -2.73 0.05
N LEU A 10 -29.60 -2.78 -0.62
CA LEU A 10 -30.40 -4.00 -0.74
C LEU A 10 -29.65 -5.09 -1.52
N GLN A 11 -28.91 -4.74 -2.58
CA GLN A 11 -28.06 -5.72 -3.29
C GLN A 11 -27.05 -6.37 -2.36
N LYS A 12 -26.37 -5.59 -1.52
CA LYS A 12 -25.38 -6.12 -0.57
C LYS A 12 -26.03 -7.08 0.42
N ALA A 13 -27.17 -6.71 1.00
CA ALA A 13 -27.90 -7.57 1.94
C ALA A 13 -28.37 -8.88 1.28
N LEU A 14 -28.95 -8.80 0.08
CA LEU A 14 -29.40 -9.99 -0.66
C LEU A 14 -28.21 -10.85 -1.12
N HIS A 15 -27.08 -10.25 -1.48
CA HIS A 15 -25.85 -10.98 -1.81
C HIS A 15 -25.31 -11.76 -0.61
N SER A 16 -25.31 -11.16 0.59
CA SER A 16 -24.94 -11.85 1.83
C SER A 16 -25.90 -13.00 2.14
N ARG A 17 -27.21 -12.81 1.94
CA ARG A 17 -28.21 -13.87 2.14
C ARG A 17 -28.01 -15.06 1.21
N GLN A 18 -27.83 -14.83 -0.10
CA GLN A 18 -27.59 -15.94 -1.04
C GLN A 18 -26.24 -16.62 -0.77
N LEU A 19 -25.22 -15.86 -0.34
CA LEU A 19 -23.93 -16.43 0.06
C LEU A 19 -24.08 -17.35 1.29
N GLY A 20 -24.92 -16.97 2.26
CA GLY A 20 -25.26 -17.81 3.39
C GLY A 20 -25.91 -19.13 2.97
N LEU A 21 -26.90 -19.08 2.07
CA LEU A 21 -27.53 -20.30 1.51
C LEU A 21 -26.53 -21.18 0.75
N LYS A 22 -25.64 -20.57 -0.05
CA LYS A 22 -24.56 -21.28 -0.74
C LYS A 22 -23.61 -21.95 0.26
N LEU A 23 -23.23 -21.27 1.34
CA LEU A 23 -22.37 -21.83 2.38
C LEU A 23 -23.03 -23.01 3.08
N ILE A 24 -24.33 -22.94 3.38
CA ILE A 24 -25.08 -24.06 3.96
C ILE A 24 -24.98 -25.28 3.04
N ALA A 25 -25.27 -25.13 1.75
CA ALA A 25 -25.17 -26.23 0.78
C ALA A 25 -23.74 -26.81 0.69
N ASN A 26 -22.71 -25.95 0.67
CA ASN A 26 -21.31 -26.38 0.63
C ASN A 26 -20.89 -27.10 1.91
N VAL A 27 -21.36 -26.65 3.09
CA VAL A 27 -21.09 -27.29 4.38
C VAL A 27 -21.81 -28.63 4.48
N THR A 28 -22.99 -28.79 3.89
CA THR A 28 -23.67 -30.10 3.79
C THR A 28 -22.79 -31.13 3.09
N TYR A 29 -22.15 -30.76 1.98
CA TYR A 29 -21.13 -31.60 1.34
C TYR A 29 -19.92 -31.81 2.28
N GLY A 30 -19.34 -30.75 2.83
CA GLY A 30 -18.16 -30.85 3.70
C GLY A 30 -18.37 -31.69 4.97
N TYR A 31 -19.61 -31.81 5.45
CA TYR A 31 -19.98 -32.66 6.58
C TYR A 31 -19.73 -34.15 6.30
N THR A 32 -19.87 -34.58 5.04
CA THR A 32 -19.67 -35.98 4.64
C THR A 32 -18.23 -36.45 4.90
N SER A 33 -17.22 -35.59 4.79
CA SER A 33 -15.81 -35.96 5.05
C SER A 33 -15.26 -35.47 6.41
N ALA A 34 -16.13 -35.11 7.35
CA ALA A 34 -15.72 -34.46 8.61
C ALA A 34 -15.13 -35.44 9.65
N ASN A 35 -14.00 -36.08 9.35
CA ASN A 35 -13.43 -37.16 10.19
C ASN A 35 -12.91 -36.71 11.57
N PHE A 36 -12.44 -35.47 11.71
CA PHE A 36 -11.81 -35.02 12.96
C PHE A 36 -12.83 -34.65 14.05
N SER A 37 -13.97 -34.08 13.68
CA SER A 37 -14.96 -33.53 14.63
C SER A 37 -16.43 -33.75 14.22
N GLY A 38 -16.67 -34.43 13.09
CA GLY A 38 -18.01 -34.75 12.61
C GLY A 38 -18.61 -35.91 13.39
N ARG A 39 -19.95 -35.97 13.39
CA ARG A 39 -20.70 -37.01 14.12
C ARG A 39 -21.05 -38.22 13.24
N MET A 40 -21.05 -38.05 11.92
CA MET A 40 -21.44 -39.10 10.96
C MET A 40 -20.70 -38.91 9.62
N PRO A 41 -19.36 -39.12 9.58
CA PRO A 41 -18.61 -39.03 8.33
C PRO A 41 -18.85 -40.26 7.43
N CYS A 42 -18.93 -40.03 6.13
CA CYS A 42 -18.89 -41.01 5.05
C CYS A 42 -17.94 -40.49 3.96
N VAL A 43 -16.69 -40.91 4.02
CA VAL A 43 -15.60 -40.40 3.18
C VAL A 43 -15.79 -40.85 1.72
N GLU A 44 -16.32 -42.05 1.52
CA GLU A 44 -16.57 -42.65 0.22
C GLU A 44 -17.55 -41.82 -0.61
N LEU A 45 -18.56 -41.24 0.04
CA LEU A 45 -19.50 -40.32 -0.59
C LEU A 45 -18.81 -39.02 -1.01
N ALA A 46 -17.98 -38.44 -0.13
CA ALA A 46 -17.23 -37.22 -0.44
C ALA A 46 -16.28 -37.42 -1.63
N ASP A 47 -15.53 -38.53 -1.63
CA ASP A 47 -14.60 -38.89 -2.70
C ASP A 47 -15.33 -39.11 -4.03
N SER A 48 -16.49 -39.76 -4.00
CA SER A 48 -17.33 -39.95 -5.18
C SER A 48 -17.79 -38.61 -5.77
N VAL A 49 -18.17 -37.64 -4.93
CA VAL A 49 -18.56 -36.29 -5.37
C VAL A 49 -17.38 -35.55 -6.03
N VAL A 50 -16.19 -35.58 -5.41
CA VAL A 50 -14.99 -34.92 -5.97
C VAL A 50 -14.57 -35.56 -7.29
N SER A 51 -14.59 -36.90 -7.35
CA SER A 51 -14.27 -37.66 -8.57
C SER A 51 -15.20 -37.30 -9.72
N LYS A 52 -16.52 -37.29 -9.48
CA LYS A 52 -17.50 -36.90 -10.50
C LYS A 52 -17.41 -35.42 -10.88
N GLY A 53 -17.08 -34.53 -9.95
CA GLY A 53 -16.81 -33.12 -10.27
C GLY A 53 -15.62 -32.97 -11.23
N ARG A 54 -14.53 -33.70 -10.97
CA ARG A 54 -13.34 -33.71 -11.82
C ARG A 54 -13.62 -34.29 -13.21
N GLU A 55 -14.28 -35.45 -13.27
CA GLU A 55 -14.67 -36.09 -14.54
C GLU A 55 -15.52 -35.14 -15.39
N THR A 56 -16.51 -34.48 -14.77
CA THR A 56 -17.40 -33.51 -15.45
C THR A 56 -16.61 -32.34 -16.05
N LEU A 57 -15.65 -31.79 -15.29
CA LEU A 57 -14.80 -30.70 -15.77
C LEU A 57 -13.89 -31.18 -16.92
N GLU A 58 -13.27 -32.34 -16.79
CA GLU A 58 -12.39 -32.90 -17.82
C GLU A 58 -13.14 -33.17 -19.14
N LEU A 59 -14.38 -33.65 -19.07
CA LEU A 59 -15.26 -33.82 -20.24
C LEU A 59 -15.60 -32.47 -20.90
N ALA A 60 -15.92 -31.45 -20.10
CA ALA A 60 -16.18 -30.11 -20.62
C ALA A 60 -14.94 -29.51 -21.30
N ILE A 61 -13.75 -29.70 -20.72
CA ILE A 61 -12.48 -29.27 -21.32
C ILE A 61 -12.22 -29.99 -22.64
N LYS A 62 -12.40 -31.31 -22.68
CA LYS A 62 -12.24 -32.11 -23.90
C LYS A 62 -13.16 -31.62 -25.01
N LEU A 63 -14.43 -31.37 -24.71
CA LEU A 63 -15.40 -30.85 -25.67
C LEU A 63 -14.97 -29.51 -26.25
N VAL A 64 -14.57 -28.56 -25.40
CA VAL A 64 -14.15 -27.23 -25.86
C VAL A 64 -12.93 -27.31 -26.76
N ASN A 65 -11.92 -28.10 -26.37
CA ASN A 65 -10.67 -28.23 -27.11
C ASN A 65 -10.82 -29.01 -28.43
N SER A 66 -11.79 -29.93 -28.53
CA SER A 66 -12.00 -30.75 -29.73
C SER A 66 -13.02 -30.16 -30.72
N HIS A 67 -13.76 -29.12 -30.34
CA HIS A 67 -14.82 -28.58 -31.18
C HIS A 67 -14.25 -27.88 -32.43
N PRO A 68 -14.67 -28.26 -33.65
CA PRO A 68 -14.01 -27.82 -34.88
C PRO A 68 -14.23 -26.33 -35.19
N THR A 69 -15.33 -25.73 -34.74
CA THR A 69 -15.73 -24.36 -35.14
C THR A 69 -15.41 -23.28 -34.10
N TRP A 70 -15.29 -23.63 -32.82
CA TRP A 70 -15.10 -22.63 -31.76
C TRP A 70 -13.69 -22.04 -31.76
N GLY A 71 -12.70 -22.84 -32.18
CA GLY A 71 -11.29 -22.40 -32.23
C GLY A 71 -10.76 -21.95 -30.87
N GLY A 72 -11.33 -22.45 -29.77
CA GLY A 72 -10.98 -22.08 -28.41
C GLY A 72 -10.11 -23.12 -27.72
N THR A 73 -9.20 -22.68 -26.87
CA THR A 73 -8.37 -23.56 -26.04
C THR A 73 -8.54 -23.25 -24.57
N VAL A 74 -8.74 -24.28 -23.74
CA VAL A 74 -8.81 -24.07 -22.29
C VAL A 74 -7.41 -23.80 -21.74
N VAL A 75 -7.21 -22.61 -21.17
CA VAL A 75 -5.91 -22.16 -20.62
C VAL A 75 -5.84 -22.24 -19.10
N TYR A 76 -6.98 -22.30 -18.43
CA TYR A 76 -7.05 -22.41 -16.97
C TYR A 76 -8.34 -23.10 -16.53
N GLY A 77 -8.28 -23.85 -15.44
CA GLY A 77 -9.45 -24.44 -14.79
C GLY A 77 -9.24 -24.56 -13.29
N ASP A 78 -10.28 -24.30 -12.50
CA ASP A 78 -10.25 -24.37 -11.04
C ASP A 78 -11.54 -25.00 -10.52
N THR A 79 -11.55 -26.32 -10.40
CA THR A 79 -12.63 -27.17 -9.86
C THR A 79 -13.98 -27.10 -10.58
N ASP A 80 -14.62 -25.94 -10.64
CA ASP A 80 -15.97 -25.69 -11.16
C ASP A 80 -15.98 -24.66 -12.31
N SER A 81 -14.80 -24.15 -12.69
CA SER A 81 -14.64 -23.12 -13.72
C SER A 81 -13.55 -23.49 -14.72
N MET A 82 -13.72 -23.04 -15.97
CA MET A 82 -12.72 -23.14 -17.03
C MET A 82 -12.64 -21.83 -17.81
N PHE A 83 -11.45 -21.47 -18.25
CA PHE A 83 -11.14 -20.25 -18.99
C PHE A 83 -10.76 -20.66 -20.39
N VAL A 84 -11.56 -20.24 -21.36
CA VAL A 84 -11.36 -20.53 -22.78
C VAL A 84 -10.71 -19.32 -23.43
N HIS A 85 -9.53 -19.52 -24.00
CA HIS A 85 -8.85 -18.52 -24.81
C HIS A 85 -9.33 -18.63 -26.26
N LEU A 86 -9.87 -17.52 -26.78
CA LEU A 86 -10.42 -17.41 -28.13
C LEU A 86 -9.56 -16.42 -28.95
N PRO A 87 -8.51 -16.90 -29.64
CA PRO A 87 -7.59 -16.02 -30.35
C PRO A 87 -8.30 -15.30 -31.52
N GLY A 88 -8.08 -13.99 -31.62
CA GLY A 88 -8.63 -13.17 -32.70
C GLY A 88 -10.14 -12.92 -32.66
N LYS A 89 -10.85 -13.35 -31.60
CA LYS A 89 -12.28 -13.08 -31.44
C LYS A 89 -12.53 -11.75 -30.74
N THR A 90 -13.57 -11.05 -31.16
CA THR A 90 -14.04 -9.84 -30.47
C THR A 90 -14.76 -10.20 -29.18
N LYS A 91 -14.96 -9.21 -28.30
CA LYS A 91 -15.75 -9.36 -27.07
C LYS A 91 -17.12 -10.00 -27.35
N ASP A 92 -17.84 -9.49 -28.34
CA ASP A 92 -19.21 -9.93 -28.61
C ASP A 92 -19.25 -11.36 -29.17
N GLN A 93 -18.31 -11.70 -30.05
CA GLN A 93 -18.13 -13.08 -30.53
C GLN A 93 -17.79 -14.03 -29.38
N ALA A 94 -16.97 -13.59 -28.42
CA ALA A 94 -16.63 -14.40 -27.25
C ALA A 94 -17.85 -14.67 -26.35
N PHE A 95 -18.80 -13.73 -26.25
CA PHE A 95 -20.07 -13.97 -25.58
C PHE A 95 -20.92 -15.01 -26.33
N ASP A 96 -21.04 -14.91 -27.66
CA ASP A 96 -21.80 -15.88 -28.46
C ASP A 96 -21.26 -17.30 -28.31
N ILE A 97 -19.96 -17.48 -28.53
CA ILE A 97 -19.27 -18.77 -28.36
C ILE A 97 -19.39 -19.25 -26.91
N GLY A 98 -19.30 -18.35 -25.93
CA GLY A 98 -19.46 -18.67 -24.51
C GLY A 98 -20.84 -19.25 -24.17
N TYR A 99 -21.91 -18.74 -24.77
CA TYR A 99 -23.26 -19.29 -24.61
C TYR A 99 -23.41 -20.64 -25.31
N GLU A 100 -22.87 -20.80 -26.51
CA GLU A 100 -22.87 -22.08 -27.22
C GLU A 100 -22.16 -23.18 -26.43
N ILE A 101 -20.99 -22.88 -25.87
CA ILE A 101 -20.23 -23.79 -25.01
C ILE A 101 -21.06 -24.16 -23.77
N ALA A 102 -21.66 -23.17 -23.10
CA ALA A 102 -22.46 -23.41 -21.91
C ALA A 102 -23.67 -24.33 -22.17
N ASP A 103 -24.36 -24.11 -23.29
CA ASP A 103 -25.51 -24.93 -23.69
C ASP A 103 -25.09 -26.34 -24.11
N ALA A 104 -24.01 -26.49 -24.88
CA ALA A 104 -23.49 -27.79 -25.29
C ALA A 104 -23.04 -28.63 -24.09
N VAL A 105 -22.26 -28.04 -23.17
CA VAL A 105 -21.84 -28.74 -21.95
C VAL A 105 -23.03 -29.07 -21.06
N THR A 106 -24.02 -28.17 -20.93
CA THR A 106 -25.23 -28.45 -20.13
C THR A 106 -26.03 -29.63 -20.70
N LYS A 107 -26.16 -29.74 -22.02
CA LYS A 107 -26.89 -30.85 -22.67
C LYS A 107 -26.21 -32.21 -22.47
N LEU A 108 -24.88 -32.25 -22.32
CA LEU A 108 -24.13 -33.48 -22.08
C LEU A 108 -24.23 -34.00 -20.64
N ASN A 109 -24.79 -33.20 -19.72
CA ASN A 109 -24.83 -33.53 -18.30
C ASN A 109 -26.26 -33.81 -17.81
N PRO A 110 -26.42 -34.70 -16.80
CA PRO A 110 -27.74 -34.99 -16.23
C PRO A 110 -28.28 -33.78 -15.45
N LYS A 111 -29.60 -33.63 -15.41
CA LYS A 111 -30.25 -32.65 -14.52
C LYS A 111 -29.93 -33.02 -13.05
N PRO A 112 -29.61 -32.05 -12.18
CA PRO A 112 -29.72 -30.59 -12.31
C PRO A 112 -28.43 -29.88 -12.76
N VAL A 113 -27.41 -30.59 -13.24
CA VAL A 113 -26.12 -29.99 -13.61
C VAL A 113 -26.30 -29.05 -14.80
N LYS A 114 -25.88 -27.79 -14.63
CA LYS A 114 -25.95 -26.76 -15.65
C LYS A 114 -24.67 -25.91 -15.63
N LEU A 115 -24.02 -25.80 -16.78
CA LEU A 115 -22.95 -24.84 -16.96
C LEU A 115 -23.56 -23.46 -17.26
N LYS A 116 -23.07 -22.44 -16.56
CA LYS A 116 -23.51 -21.06 -16.75
C LYS A 116 -22.35 -20.24 -17.27
N PHE A 117 -22.53 -19.65 -18.44
CA PHE A 117 -21.64 -18.59 -18.89
C PHE A 117 -21.82 -17.35 -18.00
N GLU A 118 -20.72 -16.85 -17.43
CA GLU A 118 -20.77 -15.71 -16.51
C GLU A 118 -20.22 -14.42 -17.09
N LYS A 119 -19.08 -14.49 -17.78
CA LYS A 119 -18.29 -13.30 -18.10
C LYS A 119 -17.19 -13.55 -19.13
N VAL A 120 -16.78 -12.47 -19.81
CA VAL A 120 -15.58 -12.38 -20.65
C VAL A 120 -14.54 -11.52 -19.92
N TYR A 121 -13.27 -11.91 -19.94
CA TYR A 121 -12.18 -11.03 -19.54
C TYR A 121 -11.44 -10.46 -20.75
N LEU A 122 -11.26 -9.13 -20.81
CA LEU A 122 -10.52 -8.45 -21.87
C LEU A 122 -10.01 -7.07 -21.39
N PRO A 123 -8.70 -6.88 -21.16
CA PRO A 123 -7.63 -7.87 -21.08
C PRO A 123 -7.60 -8.64 -19.75
N CYS A 124 -6.74 -9.67 -19.66
CA CYS A 124 -6.49 -10.41 -18.42
C CYS A 124 -5.03 -10.87 -18.28
N ILE A 125 -4.63 -11.13 -17.03
CA ILE A 125 -3.35 -11.73 -16.66
C ILE A 125 -3.63 -12.94 -15.77
N LEU A 126 -3.20 -14.11 -16.22
CA LEU A 126 -3.22 -15.35 -15.45
C LEU A 126 -1.82 -15.56 -14.87
N GLN A 127 -1.69 -15.44 -13.55
CA GLN A 127 -0.40 -15.46 -12.91
C GLN A 127 0.00 -16.88 -12.49
N THR A 128 -0.77 -17.45 -11.56
CA THR A 128 -0.61 -18.83 -11.08
C THR A 128 -1.98 -19.35 -10.65
N LYS A 129 -2.05 -20.61 -10.20
CA LYS A 129 -3.29 -21.18 -9.68
C LYS A 129 -3.90 -20.26 -8.61
N LYS A 130 -5.19 -19.95 -8.77
CA LYS A 130 -5.97 -19.06 -7.91
C LYS A 130 -5.47 -17.61 -7.85
N ARG A 131 -4.66 -17.19 -8.82
CA ARG A 131 -4.11 -15.83 -8.93
C ARG A 131 -4.25 -15.30 -10.35
N TYR A 132 -5.24 -14.45 -10.56
CA TYR A 132 -5.50 -13.82 -11.86
C TYR A 132 -6.20 -12.48 -11.68
N VAL A 133 -6.12 -11.65 -12.71
CA VAL A 133 -6.71 -10.31 -12.72
C VAL A 133 -7.10 -9.93 -14.14
N GLY A 134 -8.21 -9.21 -14.30
CA GLY A 134 -8.66 -8.79 -15.62
C GLY A 134 -9.79 -7.77 -15.55
N TYR A 135 -10.05 -7.18 -16.71
CA TYR A 135 -11.25 -6.40 -16.95
C TYR A 135 -12.37 -7.33 -17.38
N MET A 136 -13.40 -7.40 -16.53
CA MET A 136 -14.54 -8.29 -16.66
C MET A 136 -15.72 -7.58 -17.32
N TYR A 137 -16.34 -8.27 -18.28
CA TYR A 137 -17.62 -7.91 -18.87
C TYR A 137 -18.64 -9.01 -18.56
N GLU A 138 -19.77 -8.67 -17.94
CA GLU A 138 -20.86 -9.59 -17.64
C GLU A 138 -21.90 -9.65 -18.76
N THR A 139 -21.97 -8.62 -19.59
CA THR A 139 -22.95 -8.51 -20.69
C THR A 139 -22.29 -7.94 -21.95
N LYS A 140 -22.86 -8.27 -23.11
CA LYS A 140 -22.40 -7.73 -24.40
C LYS A 140 -22.49 -6.21 -24.46
N ASP A 141 -23.58 -5.64 -23.95
CA ASP A 141 -23.82 -4.18 -24.01
C ASP A 141 -22.98 -3.37 -23.02
N GLN A 142 -22.28 -4.04 -22.08
CA GLN A 142 -21.42 -3.37 -21.12
C GLN A 142 -20.22 -2.73 -21.83
N LYS A 143 -20.16 -1.38 -21.77
CA LYS A 143 -19.05 -0.58 -22.30
C LYS A 143 -17.89 -0.51 -21.33
N GLU A 144 -18.16 -0.15 -20.08
CA GLU A 144 -17.14 0.01 -19.04
C GLU A 144 -16.83 -1.34 -18.36
N PRO A 145 -15.57 -1.80 -18.37
CA PRO A 145 -15.20 -3.04 -17.70
C PRO A 145 -15.22 -2.90 -16.18
N GLN A 146 -15.46 -4.01 -15.48
CA GLN A 146 -15.23 -4.11 -14.05
C GLN A 146 -13.86 -4.72 -13.78
N PHE A 147 -13.01 -4.03 -13.01
CA PHE A 147 -11.74 -4.60 -12.55
C PHE A 147 -11.99 -5.72 -11.54
N GLU A 148 -11.61 -6.95 -11.90
CA GLU A 148 -11.73 -8.10 -11.00
C GLU A 148 -10.36 -8.75 -10.79
N ALA A 149 -10.03 -8.96 -9.52
CA ALA A 149 -8.80 -9.57 -9.07
C ALA A 149 -9.09 -10.74 -8.14
N LYS A 150 -8.42 -11.88 -8.34
CA LYS A 150 -8.53 -13.07 -7.50
C LYS A 150 -7.15 -13.45 -7.00
N GLY A 151 -7.02 -13.59 -5.68
CA GLY A 151 -5.82 -14.10 -4.99
C GLY A 151 -4.54 -13.26 -5.08
N ILE A 152 -4.52 -12.22 -5.92
CA ILE A 152 -3.43 -11.23 -5.99
C ILE A 152 -3.52 -10.20 -4.86
N GLU A 153 -2.49 -9.39 -4.72
CA GLU A 153 -2.28 -8.54 -3.54
C GLU A 153 -3.26 -7.39 -3.40
N THR A 154 -4.04 -7.07 -4.44
CA THR A 154 -5.10 -6.05 -4.37
C THR A 154 -6.24 -6.45 -3.43
N VAL A 155 -6.55 -7.75 -3.33
CA VAL A 155 -7.66 -8.28 -2.50
C VAL A 155 -7.19 -8.95 -1.21
N ARG A 156 -5.88 -9.17 -1.07
CA ARG A 156 -5.31 -9.75 0.14
C ARG A 156 -5.15 -8.68 1.21
N ARG A 157 -5.30 -9.09 2.47
CA ARG A 157 -5.22 -8.19 3.61
C ARG A 157 -3.90 -8.31 4.39
N ASP A 158 -2.95 -9.12 3.94
CA ASP A 158 -1.66 -9.36 4.60
C ASP A 158 -0.56 -8.36 4.22
N GLY A 159 -0.73 -7.65 3.11
CA GLY A 159 0.16 -6.56 2.69
C GLY A 159 -0.20 -5.19 3.29
N CYS A 160 0.56 -4.16 2.91
CA CYS A 160 0.23 -2.77 3.23
C CYS A 160 -0.75 -2.20 2.17
N PRO A 161 -1.67 -1.30 2.54
CA PRO A 161 -2.63 -0.70 1.60
C PRO A 161 -1.98 -0.02 0.39
N LEU A 162 -0.77 0.52 0.55
CA LEU A 162 -0.01 1.11 -0.56
C LEU A 162 0.26 0.09 -1.66
N ALA A 163 0.65 -1.14 -1.31
CA ALA A 163 0.94 -2.19 -2.28
C ALA A 163 -0.30 -2.55 -3.11
N ALA A 164 -1.45 -2.70 -2.45
CA ALA A 164 -2.72 -2.99 -3.12
C ALA A 164 -3.11 -1.85 -4.08
N LYS A 165 -3.12 -0.59 -3.61
CA LYS A 165 -3.48 0.57 -4.44
C LYS A 165 -2.54 0.77 -5.62
N LEU A 166 -1.25 0.61 -5.39
CA LEU A 166 -0.23 0.83 -6.41
C LEU A 166 -0.25 -0.28 -7.47
N LEU A 167 -0.44 -1.54 -7.07
CA LEU A 167 -0.64 -2.65 -8.01
C LEU A 167 -1.93 -2.47 -8.82
N GLU A 168 -3.05 -2.18 -8.17
CA GLU A 168 -4.33 -1.96 -8.85
C GLU A 168 -4.23 -0.83 -9.89
N GLN A 169 -3.69 0.32 -9.50
CA GLN A 169 -3.55 1.45 -10.43
C GLN A 169 -2.59 1.13 -11.58
N SER A 170 -1.50 0.40 -11.32
CA SER A 170 -0.56 0.00 -12.37
C SER A 170 -1.21 -0.95 -13.38
N LEU A 171 -2.03 -1.88 -12.91
CA LEU A 171 -2.79 -2.80 -13.77
C LEU A 171 -3.91 -2.08 -14.53
N ARG A 172 -4.58 -1.09 -13.92
CA ARG A 172 -5.57 -0.26 -14.60
C ARG A 172 -4.97 0.55 -15.74
N ILE A 173 -3.82 1.19 -15.51
CA ILE A 173 -3.08 1.91 -16.57
C ILE A 173 -2.71 0.93 -17.70
N LEU A 174 -2.14 -0.22 -17.34
CA LEU A 174 -1.80 -1.25 -18.33
C LEU A 174 -3.02 -1.71 -19.14
N PHE A 175 -4.15 -2.00 -18.48
CA PHE A 175 -5.32 -2.55 -19.16
C PHE A 175 -6.10 -1.54 -19.99
N THR A 176 -5.95 -0.24 -19.70
CA THR A 176 -6.64 0.83 -20.41
C THR A 176 -5.82 1.30 -21.59
N ASP A 177 -4.53 1.57 -21.38
CA ASP A 177 -3.66 2.19 -22.39
C ASP A 177 -2.81 1.17 -23.15
N LEU A 178 -2.66 -0.06 -22.63
CA LEU A 178 -1.77 -1.11 -23.15
C LEU A 178 -0.30 -0.67 -23.29
N ASP A 179 0.11 0.41 -22.60
CA ASP A 179 1.46 0.96 -22.62
C ASP A 179 2.18 0.79 -21.27
N VAL A 180 3.24 -0.02 -21.28
CA VAL A 180 4.12 -0.27 -20.13
C VAL A 180 4.90 1.00 -19.74
N SER A 181 5.17 1.89 -20.69
CA SER A 181 5.91 3.14 -20.44
C SER A 181 5.16 4.07 -19.49
N LEU A 182 3.84 4.14 -19.61
CA LEU A 182 2.99 4.89 -18.68
C LEU A 182 3.02 4.29 -17.27
N VAL A 183 3.00 2.96 -17.17
CA VAL A 183 3.16 2.26 -15.89
C VAL A 183 4.52 2.60 -15.26
N ARG A 184 5.61 2.56 -16.03
CA ARG A 184 6.95 2.93 -15.54
C ARG A 184 6.97 4.37 -15.00
N LYS A 185 6.45 5.34 -15.75
CA LYS A 185 6.36 6.75 -15.33
C LYS A 185 5.57 6.89 -14.02
N TYR A 186 4.44 6.18 -13.91
CA TYR A 186 3.63 6.16 -12.70
C TYR A 186 4.40 5.59 -11.50
N LEU A 187 5.05 4.43 -11.65
CA LEU A 187 5.79 3.76 -10.58
C LEU A 187 6.98 4.57 -10.09
N VAL A 188 7.79 5.11 -11.02
CA VAL A 188 8.93 5.96 -10.66
C VAL A 188 8.47 7.18 -9.86
N ARG A 189 7.35 7.81 -10.25
CA ARG A 189 6.76 8.92 -9.49
C ARG A 189 6.32 8.49 -8.10
N GLN A 190 5.71 7.31 -7.93
CA GLN A 190 5.31 6.81 -6.61
C GLN A 190 6.52 6.46 -5.74
N PHE A 191 7.58 5.86 -6.29
CA PHE A 191 8.81 5.57 -5.57
C PHE A 191 9.51 6.86 -5.12
N THR A 192 9.59 7.88 -6.00
CA THR A 192 10.11 9.20 -5.65
C THR A 192 9.30 9.84 -4.52
N LYS A 193 7.96 9.79 -4.58
CA LYS A 193 7.08 10.31 -3.54
C LYS A 193 7.30 9.61 -2.19
N LEU A 194 7.46 8.28 -2.22
CA LEU A 194 7.69 7.46 -1.03
C LEU A 194 9.07 7.74 -0.41
N LEU A 195 10.13 7.79 -1.21
CA LEU A 195 11.48 8.12 -0.75
C LEU A 195 11.58 9.55 -0.19
N ALA A 196 10.78 10.48 -0.74
CA ALA A 196 10.66 11.84 -0.22
C ALA A 196 9.83 11.93 1.08
N GLY A 197 9.29 10.81 1.58
CA GLY A 197 8.50 10.76 2.81
C GLY A 197 7.13 11.44 2.73
N ARG A 198 6.59 11.69 1.52
CA ARG A 198 5.31 12.38 1.29
C ARG A 198 4.12 11.41 1.18
N THR A 199 4.26 10.21 1.72
CA THR A 199 3.24 9.17 1.68
C THR A 199 2.66 8.99 3.07
N SER A 200 1.32 9.04 3.17
CA SER A 200 0.63 8.85 4.45
C SER A 200 1.03 7.53 5.10
N LEU A 201 1.35 7.60 6.40
CA LEU A 201 1.72 6.45 7.21
C LEU A 201 0.63 5.37 7.22
N GLN A 202 -0.65 5.76 7.13
CA GLN A 202 -1.77 4.83 7.06
C GLN A 202 -1.64 3.82 5.92
N LEU A 203 -1.09 4.25 4.77
CA LEU A 203 -0.90 3.39 3.61
C LEU A 203 0.26 2.40 3.79
N LEU A 204 1.16 2.66 4.74
CA LEU A 204 2.30 1.81 5.08
C LEU A 204 1.99 0.84 6.23
N THR A 205 0.87 1.02 6.93
CA THR A 205 0.48 0.18 8.06
C THR A 205 0.05 -1.21 7.58
N PHE A 206 0.78 -2.23 8.02
CA PHE A 206 0.35 -3.63 7.93
C PHE A 206 -0.60 -3.96 9.08
N ALA A 207 -1.38 -5.03 8.95
CA ALA A 207 -2.17 -5.56 10.05
C ALA A 207 -2.07 -7.09 10.07
N LYS A 208 -1.70 -7.69 11.21
CA LYS A 208 -1.58 -9.15 11.34
C LYS A 208 -2.40 -9.65 12.51
N GLU A 209 -3.10 -10.75 12.28
CA GLU A 209 -3.91 -11.42 13.30
C GLU A 209 -3.05 -11.85 14.49
N TYR A 210 -3.56 -11.58 15.68
CA TYR A 210 -3.03 -12.06 16.95
C TYR A 210 -3.72 -13.38 17.33
N ARG A 211 -2.95 -14.42 17.60
CA ARG A 211 -3.49 -15.77 17.91
C ARG A 211 -3.57 -16.06 19.41
N GLY A 212 -3.40 -15.03 20.25
CA GLY A 212 -3.21 -15.18 21.69
C GLY A 212 -1.79 -15.60 22.05
N ALA A 213 -1.33 -15.26 23.27
CA ALA A 213 0.03 -15.54 23.71
C ALA A 213 0.41 -17.03 23.62
N ARG A 214 -0.55 -17.92 23.91
CA ARG A 214 -0.37 -19.39 23.85
C ARG A 214 -0.58 -19.99 22.46
N GLY A 215 -1.06 -19.22 21.49
CA GLY A 215 -1.35 -19.68 20.13
C GLY A 215 -0.13 -19.74 19.20
N TYR A 216 1.06 -19.39 19.72
CA TYR A 216 2.31 -19.36 18.97
C TYR A 216 3.29 -20.41 19.47
N ARG A 217 4.11 -20.96 18.56
CA ARG A 217 5.23 -21.83 18.93
C ARG A 217 6.30 -21.02 19.69
N PRO A 218 7.02 -21.61 20.65
CA PRO A 218 8.16 -20.95 21.29
C PRO A 218 9.16 -20.42 20.25
N GLY A 219 9.57 -19.16 20.39
CA GLY A 219 10.48 -18.49 19.45
C GLY A 219 9.84 -17.97 18.15
N ALA A 220 8.50 -17.99 18.02
CA ALA A 220 7.82 -17.48 16.82
C ALA A 220 8.10 -15.97 16.60
N CYS A 221 8.72 -15.65 15.45
CA CYS A 221 8.99 -14.27 15.06
C CYS A 221 7.78 -13.66 14.32
N VAL A 222 6.76 -13.23 15.07
CA VAL A 222 5.52 -12.66 14.51
C VAL A 222 5.34 -11.22 14.97
N PRO A 223 5.11 -10.25 14.06
CA PRO A 223 4.92 -8.84 14.43
C PRO A 223 3.82 -8.59 15.47
N SER A 224 2.66 -9.24 15.33
CA SER A 224 1.55 -9.11 16.29
C SER A 224 1.92 -9.64 17.67
N LEU A 225 2.67 -10.75 17.75
CA LEU A 225 3.19 -11.27 19.01
C LEU A 225 4.24 -10.33 19.62
N GLN A 226 5.20 -9.86 18.81
CA GLN A 226 6.26 -8.97 19.28
C GLN A 226 5.72 -7.65 19.83
N LEU A 227 4.64 -7.11 19.25
CA LEU A 227 4.01 -5.88 19.74
C LEU A 227 3.15 -6.13 20.97
N ALA A 228 2.43 -7.25 21.02
CA ALA A 228 1.67 -7.65 22.22
C ALA A 228 2.57 -7.94 23.42
N SER A 229 3.71 -8.61 23.17
CA SER A 229 4.72 -8.95 24.18
C SER A 229 5.77 -7.86 24.35
N ALA A 230 5.71 -6.77 23.59
CA ALA A 230 6.66 -5.68 23.75
C ALA A 230 6.54 -5.20 25.20
N SER A 231 7.67 -5.10 25.88
CA SER A 231 7.76 -4.61 27.26
C SER A 231 6.97 -3.33 27.45
N ASP A 232 6.88 -2.48 26.43
CA ASP A 232 6.15 -1.22 26.50
C ASP A 232 4.63 -1.35 26.58
N VAL A 233 4.01 -2.41 26.06
CA VAL A 233 2.55 -2.60 26.18
C VAL A 233 2.25 -3.28 27.51
N SER A 234 2.88 -4.42 27.78
CA SER A 234 2.63 -5.19 29.00
C SER A 234 3.11 -4.48 30.27
N ALA A 235 4.18 -3.67 30.22
CA ALA A 235 4.65 -2.90 31.37
C ALA A 235 3.93 -1.56 31.56
N LYS A 236 3.38 -0.94 30.51
CA LYS A 236 2.56 0.29 30.65
C LYS A 236 1.11 -0.03 31.03
N ASP A 237 0.54 -1.08 30.44
CA ASP A 237 -0.82 -1.54 30.71
C ASP A 237 -0.95 -3.06 30.50
N PRO A 238 -0.95 -3.86 31.59
CA PRO A 238 -1.16 -5.30 31.52
C PRO A 238 -2.49 -5.72 30.86
N ARG A 239 -3.49 -4.82 30.79
CA ARG A 239 -4.78 -5.08 30.13
C ARG A 239 -4.80 -4.67 28.65
N GLY A 240 -3.69 -4.12 28.14
CA GLY A 240 -3.53 -3.72 26.74
C GLY A 240 -3.23 -4.87 25.78
N GLU A 241 -3.28 -6.13 26.22
CA GLU A 241 -3.07 -7.29 25.35
C GLU A 241 -4.21 -7.41 24.31
N PRO A 242 -3.90 -7.54 23.00
CA PRO A 242 -4.92 -7.75 21.96
C PRO A 242 -5.69 -9.06 22.15
N LEU A 243 -6.94 -9.09 21.68
CA LEU A 243 -7.74 -10.31 21.71
C LEU A 243 -7.30 -11.31 20.64
N ALA A 244 -7.53 -12.59 20.88
CA ALA A 244 -7.33 -13.62 19.84
C ALA A 244 -8.27 -13.35 18.64
N GLY A 245 -7.71 -13.34 17.44
CA GLY A 245 -8.39 -12.95 16.20
C GLY A 245 -8.30 -11.45 15.88
N GLU A 246 -7.88 -10.60 16.83
CA GLU A 246 -7.69 -9.17 16.60
C GLU A 246 -6.51 -8.94 15.63
N ARG A 247 -6.63 -7.92 14.77
CA ARG A 247 -5.55 -7.57 13.83
C ARG A 247 -4.73 -6.41 14.36
N VAL A 248 -3.52 -6.70 14.79
CA VAL A 248 -2.60 -5.72 15.35
C VAL A 248 -1.93 -4.94 14.21
N PRO A 249 -2.10 -3.61 14.15
CA PRO A 249 -1.47 -2.78 13.14
C PRO A 249 0.01 -2.53 13.46
N TYR A 250 0.86 -2.52 12.45
CA TYR A 250 2.29 -2.28 12.63
C TYR A 250 2.95 -1.63 11.40
N VAL A 251 4.07 -0.97 11.65
CA VAL A 251 4.92 -0.35 10.64
C VAL A 251 6.37 -0.75 10.86
N ILE A 252 7.14 -0.77 9.77
CA ILE A 252 8.56 -1.10 9.81
C ILE A 252 9.37 0.19 9.66
N VAL A 253 10.23 0.47 10.64
CA VAL A 253 11.08 1.66 10.69
C VAL A 253 12.54 1.34 10.33
N TYR A 254 13.33 2.38 10.08
CA TYR A 254 14.79 2.23 9.99
C TYR A 254 15.38 1.85 11.35
N GLY A 255 16.49 1.12 11.33
CA GLY A 255 17.29 0.80 12.51
C GLY A 255 18.75 0.57 12.12
N ALA A 256 19.57 0.20 13.10
CA ALA A 256 20.98 -0.09 12.88
C ALA A 256 21.17 -1.22 11.85
N PRO A 257 22.23 -1.17 11.01
CA PRO A 257 22.56 -2.25 10.09
C PRO A 257 22.67 -3.60 10.80
N GLY A 258 22.20 -4.67 10.17
CA GLY A 258 22.27 -6.03 10.71
C GLY A 258 21.18 -6.40 11.72
N LEU A 259 20.34 -5.45 12.16
CA LEU A 259 19.22 -5.79 13.04
C LEU A 259 18.16 -6.64 12.33
N PRO A 260 17.61 -7.68 13.00
CA PRO A 260 16.55 -8.47 12.43
C PRO A 260 15.27 -7.64 12.29
N LEU A 261 14.53 -7.88 11.20
CA LEU A 261 13.34 -7.12 10.83
C LEU A 261 12.31 -7.01 11.98
N ILE A 262 12.17 -8.08 12.77
CA ILE A 262 11.21 -8.14 13.88
C ILE A 262 11.48 -7.06 14.95
N ARG A 263 12.74 -6.63 15.13
CA ARG A 263 13.12 -5.56 16.07
C ARG A 263 12.82 -4.17 15.52
N LEU A 264 12.58 -4.04 14.21
CA LEU A 264 12.24 -2.80 13.51
C LEU A 264 10.72 -2.55 13.43
N VAL A 265 9.92 -3.47 13.97
CA VAL A 265 8.45 -3.34 14.02
C VAL A 265 8.06 -2.37 15.13
N ARG A 266 7.19 -1.42 14.82
CA ARG A 266 6.63 -0.44 15.76
C ARG A 266 5.12 -0.29 15.58
N CYS A 267 4.43 0.16 16.63
CA CYS A 267 3.03 0.53 16.54
C CYS A 267 2.90 1.87 15.78
N PRO A 268 1.87 2.07 14.93
CA PRO A 268 1.65 3.37 14.28
C PRO A 268 1.52 4.53 15.28
N ARG A 269 0.99 4.27 16.49
CA ARG A 269 0.90 5.27 17.57
C ARG A 269 2.27 5.79 17.98
N ASP A 270 3.28 4.93 18.04
CA ASP A 270 4.65 5.32 18.41
C ASP A 270 5.22 6.33 17.42
N LEU A 271 4.90 6.20 16.14
CA LEU A 271 5.35 7.13 15.11
C LEU A 271 4.55 8.44 15.09
N LEU A 272 3.35 8.46 15.67
CA LEU A 272 2.51 9.65 15.79
C LEU A 272 2.81 10.45 17.07
N SER A 273 3.37 9.80 18.09
CA SER A 273 3.73 10.43 19.36
C SER A 273 4.82 11.51 19.20
N LYS A 274 4.98 12.35 20.22
CA LYS A 274 6.06 13.35 20.29
C LYS A 274 7.44 12.69 20.32
N GLU A 275 7.57 11.58 21.04
CA GLU A 275 8.79 10.77 21.13
C GLU A 275 9.15 10.11 19.78
N GLY A 276 8.13 9.79 18.98
CA GLY A 276 8.24 9.24 17.63
C GLY A 276 8.80 10.18 16.57
N LYS A 277 9.14 11.43 16.89
CA LYS A 277 9.64 12.44 15.93
C LYS A 277 10.84 11.94 15.12
N TRP A 278 11.66 11.07 15.71
CA TRP A 278 12.89 10.54 15.12
C TRP A 278 12.67 9.23 14.34
N LEU A 279 11.54 8.56 14.55
CA LEU A 279 11.22 7.30 13.89
C LEU A 279 10.75 7.57 12.45
N ARG A 280 11.39 6.91 11.50
CA ARG A 280 11.06 7.02 10.08
C ARG A 280 10.73 5.64 9.50
N PRO A 281 9.65 5.51 8.72
CA PRO A 281 9.36 4.27 8.00
C PRO A 281 10.53 3.89 7.08
N ASN A 282 10.87 2.60 7.02
CA ASN A 282 11.93 2.11 6.16
C ASN A 282 11.47 2.05 4.70
N TYR A 283 11.52 3.17 3.99
CA TYR A 283 11.02 3.29 2.61
C TYR A 283 11.69 2.29 1.66
N VAL A 284 12.98 2.01 1.85
CA VAL A 284 13.72 1.03 1.04
C VAL A 284 13.16 -0.37 1.24
N TYR A 285 12.86 -0.77 2.48
CA TYR A 285 12.18 -2.03 2.77
C TYR A 285 10.81 -2.09 2.09
N TYR A 286 9.97 -1.04 2.20
CA TYR A 286 8.65 -1.04 1.56
C TYR A 286 8.77 -1.21 0.04
N ILE A 287 9.66 -0.46 -0.62
CA ILE A 287 9.84 -0.57 -2.08
C ILE A 287 10.32 -1.98 -2.45
N THR A 288 11.41 -2.44 -1.86
CA THR A 288 12.09 -3.68 -2.28
C THR A 288 11.38 -4.95 -1.84
N LYS A 289 10.71 -4.95 -0.69
CA LYS A 289 10.10 -6.15 -0.09
C LYS A 289 8.58 -6.17 -0.14
N ALA A 290 7.92 -5.01 -0.16
CA ALA A 290 6.45 -4.95 -0.17
C ALA A 290 5.86 -4.55 -1.53
N LEU A 291 6.49 -3.65 -2.29
CA LEU A 291 5.94 -3.10 -3.54
C LEU A 291 6.45 -3.79 -4.80
N ILE A 292 7.76 -4.01 -4.93
CA ILE A 292 8.34 -4.63 -6.14
C ILE A 292 7.86 -6.08 -6.32
N PRO A 293 7.89 -6.98 -5.30
CA PRO A 293 7.52 -8.38 -5.50
C PRO A 293 6.12 -8.63 -6.06
N PRO A 294 5.05 -7.91 -5.68
CA PRO A 294 3.73 -8.08 -6.32
C PRO A 294 3.69 -7.52 -7.75
N LEU A 295 4.38 -6.41 -8.02
CA LEU A 295 4.43 -5.80 -9.35
C LEU A 295 5.18 -6.70 -10.33
N ASP A 296 6.38 -7.13 -9.96
CA ASP A 296 7.25 -7.95 -10.80
C ASP A 296 6.57 -9.27 -11.16
N ARG A 297 5.80 -9.82 -10.22
CA ARG A 297 4.95 -11.00 -10.40
C ARG A 297 3.87 -10.87 -11.49
N CYS A 298 3.43 -9.66 -11.83
CA CYS A 298 2.52 -9.40 -12.96
C CYS A 298 3.27 -8.97 -14.21
N PHE A 299 4.26 -8.07 -14.07
CA PHE A 299 4.95 -7.45 -15.21
C PHE A 299 6.05 -8.33 -15.82
N SER A 300 6.62 -9.28 -15.06
CA SER A 300 7.56 -10.28 -15.61
C SER A 300 6.94 -11.14 -16.71
N LEU A 301 5.63 -11.38 -16.66
CA LEU A 301 4.89 -12.09 -17.72
C LEU A 301 4.90 -11.32 -19.05
N LEU A 302 5.15 -10.01 -19.00
CA LEU A 302 5.32 -9.13 -20.16
C LEU A 302 6.81 -8.90 -20.49
N GLY A 303 7.74 -9.62 -19.87
CA GLY A 303 9.18 -9.44 -20.05
C GLY A 303 9.76 -8.21 -19.34
N VAL A 304 9.03 -7.62 -18.39
CA VAL A 304 9.40 -6.38 -17.73
C VAL A 304 9.91 -6.64 -16.31
N ASN A 305 11.07 -6.05 -15.97
CA ASN A 305 11.65 -6.13 -14.63
C ASN A 305 11.50 -4.78 -13.89
N VAL A 306 10.70 -4.78 -12.83
CA VAL A 306 10.37 -3.57 -12.07
C VAL A 306 11.53 -3.14 -11.15
N ALA A 307 12.36 -4.08 -10.69
CA ALA A 307 13.53 -3.78 -9.88
C ALA A 307 14.55 -2.93 -10.65
N LYS A 308 14.78 -3.23 -11.93
CA LYS A 308 15.66 -2.42 -12.80
C LYS A 308 15.18 -0.97 -12.93
N TRP A 309 13.87 -0.73 -12.92
CA TRP A 309 13.33 0.64 -12.94
C TRP A 309 13.63 1.39 -11.64
N TYR A 310 13.59 0.70 -10.51
CA TYR A 310 13.97 1.27 -9.23
C TYR A 310 15.49 1.51 -9.12
N GLU A 311 16.32 0.64 -9.69
CA GLU A 311 17.78 0.81 -9.69
C GLU A 311 18.22 1.96 -10.60
N SER A 312 17.58 2.11 -11.76
CA SER A 312 17.87 3.17 -12.74
C SER A 312 17.27 4.54 -12.37
N MET A 313 16.47 4.63 -11.31
CA MET A 313 15.88 5.91 -10.91
C MET A 313 16.94 6.80 -10.25
N THR A 314 16.88 8.10 -10.55
CA THR A 314 17.62 9.11 -9.78
C THR A 314 17.03 9.14 -8.37
N ARG A 315 17.81 8.68 -7.38
CA ARG A 315 17.38 8.77 -5.99
C ARG A 315 17.27 10.25 -5.62
N PRO A 316 16.14 10.70 -5.06
CA PRO A 316 16.09 12.03 -4.48
C PRO A 316 17.22 12.12 -3.47
N THR A 317 18.07 13.15 -3.57
CA THR A 317 18.94 13.53 -2.46
C THR A 317 18.01 13.69 -1.27
N ALA A 318 18.17 12.83 -0.27
CA ALA A 318 17.40 12.97 0.95
C ALA A 318 17.82 14.30 1.56
N ILE A 319 17.06 15.37 1.26
CA ILE A 319 17.12 16.61 2.02
C ILE A 319 16.52 16.24 3.35
N VAL A 320 17.36 15.63 4.21
CA VAL A 320 17.09 15.62 5.63
C VAL A 320 16.97 17.10 5.98
N PRO A 321 15.81 17.60 6.43
CA PRO A 321 15.68 18.97 6.87
C PRO A 321 16.38 19.06 8.23
N SER A 322 17.70 18.86 8.26
CA SER A 322 18.55 19.24 9.38
C SER A 322 19.15 20.58 9.03
N VAL A 323 18.29 21.59 9.07
CA VAL A 323 18.72 22.97 9.26
C VAL A 323 18.22 23.33 10.64
N THR A 324 18.84 22.76 11.66
CA THR A 324 18.92 23.47 12.93
C THR A 324 20.00 24.53 12.73
N LEU A 325 19.57 25.77 12.44
CA LEU A 325 20.43 26.96 12.47
C LEU A 325 20.95 27.27 13.87
N SER A 326 20.46 26.54 14.88
CA SER A 326 20.92 26.61 16.27
C SER A 326 21.88 25.46 16.53
N ARG A 327 23.17 25.75 16.64
CA ARG A 327 24.14 24.86 17.30
C ARG A 327 23.61 24.62 18.72
N PRO A 328 23.56 23.38 19.24
CA PRO A 328 23.38 23.19 20.67
C PRO A 328 24.51 23.96 21.35
N GLN A 329 24.18 24.93 22.21
CA GLN A 329 25.17 25.51 23.09
C GLN A 329 25.78 24.34 23.87
N THR A 330 27.10 24.22 23.82
CA THR A 330 27.89 23.33 24.66
C THR A 330 27.78 23.83 26.10
N THR A 331 26.65 23.56 26.74
CA THR A 331 26.52 23.56 28.19
C THR A 331 26.08 22.16 28.56
N CYS A 332 27.06 21.36 28.97
CA CYS A 332 26.88 20.11 29.67
C CYS A 332 26.19 20.36 31.02
N SER A 333 24.89 20.63 30.98
CA SER A 333 24.03 20.59 32.16
C SER A 333 23.41 19.20 32.22
N ALA A 334 23.90 18.39 33.16
CA ALA A 334 23.34 17.09 33.49
C ALA A 334 21.85 17.27 33.87
N GLY A 335 20.93 16.75 33.04
CA GLY A 335 19.49 16.77 33.37
C GLY A 335 18.50 16.62 32.21
N GLY A 336 18.92 16.75 30.94
CA GLY A 336 18.00 16.63 29.80
C GLY A 336 18.05 15.26 29.11
N THR A 337 17.01 14.45 29.24
CA THR A 337 16.78 13.20 28.47
C THR A 337 16.38 13.47 27.01
N GLY A 338 17.19 14.25 26.29
CA GLY A 338 17.02 14.49 24.85
C GLY A 338 17.99 13.64 24.04
N SER A 339 17.50 12.59 23.38
CA SER A 339 18.29 11.80 22.42
C SER A 339 18.82 12.70 21.30
N SER A 340 20.13 12.96 21.30
CA SER A 340 20.82 13.71 20.25
C SER A 340 21.15 12.79 19.08
N THR A 341 20.53 13.03 17.92
CA THR A 341 20.89 12.31 16.69
C THR A 341 22.11 12.95 16.03
N ILE A 342 23.00 12.14 15.45
CA ILE A 342 24.18 12.62 14.67
C ILE A 342 23.74 13.64 13.60
N SER A 343 22.51 13.50 13.06
CA SER A 343 21.92 14.45 12.10
C SER A 343 21.86 15.90 12.57
N GLN A 344 21.79 16.16 13.88
CA GLN A 344 21.80 17.52 14.46
C GLN A 344 23.16 18.22 14.31
N TYR A 345 24.23 17.47 14.05
CA TYR A 345 25.59 17.98 13.86
C TYR A 345 25.96 18.21 12.39
N PHE A 346 25.09 17.83 11.44
CA PHE A 346 25.30 18.08 10.02
C PHE A 346 24.52 19.31 9.55
N SER A 347 25.19 20.25 8.89
CA SER A 347 24.58 21.38 8.20
C SER A 347 24.10 20.98 6.80
N SER A 348 22.93 21.47 6.39
CA SER A 348 22.44 21.32 5.02
C SER A 348 23.37 22.01 4.03
N VAL A 349 23.68 21.31 2.95
CA VAL A 349 24.52 21.80 1.85
C VAL A 349 23.65 22.34 0.69
N ALA A 350 22.36 22.55 0.91
CA ALA A 350 21.41 23.01 -0.10
C ALA A 350 20.72 24.31 0.34
N CYS A 351 20.59 25.23 -0.61
CA CYS A 351 19.90 26.50 -0.46
C CYS A 351 18.43 26.24 -0.17
N VAL A 352 17.90 26.86 0.89
CA VAL A 352 16.50 26.67 1.29
C VAL A 352 15.54 27.11 0.18
N VAL A 353 15.86 28.16 -0.59
CA VAL A 353 14.98 28.71 -1.64
C VAL A 353 15.03 27.90 -2.93
N CYS A 354 16.21 27.75 -3.53
CA CYS A 354 16.35 27.15 -4.86
C CYS A 354 16.91 25.72 -4.86
N ALA A 355 17.21 25.15 -3.69
CA ALA A 355 17.84 23.83 -3.52
C ALA A 355 19.21 23.67 -4.20
N ALA A 356 19.80 24.74 -4.74
CA ALA A 356 21.16 24.73 -5.27
C ALA A 356 22.18 24.48 -4.15
N SER A 357 23.31 23.87 -4.49
CA SER A 357 24.40 23.62 -3.54
C SER A 357 24.90 24.94 -2.93
N THR A 358 25.00 25.01 -1.61
CA THR A 358 25.59 26.15 -0.88
C THR A 358 27.09 25.98 -0.66
N VAL A 359 27.72 24.90 -1.17
CA VAL A 359 29.18 24.76 -1.13
C VAL A 359 29.82 25.89 -1.91
N VAL A 360 30.44 26.82 -1.20
CA VAL A 360 31.42 27.76 -1.75
C VAL A 360 32.54 26.92 -2.36
N LYS A 361 32.77 27.03 -3.67
CA LYS A 361 33.96 26.46 -4.32
C LYS A 361 35.17 27.08 -3.63
N THR A 362 35.92 26.31 -2.85
CA THR A 362 37.25 26.73 -2.42
C THR A 362 38.13 26.79 -3.67
N SER A 363 38.33 28.00 -4.20
CA SER A 363 39.33 28.24 -5.23
C SER A 363 40.70 27.97 -4.61
N LYS A 364 41.38 26.91 -5.05
CA LYS A 364 42.80 26.72 -4.75
C LYS A 364 43.59 27.85 -5.39
N VAL A 365 44.09 28.76 -4.56
CA VAL A 365 45.24 29.61 -4.88
C VAL A 365 46.19 29.52 -3.69
N GLY A 366 47.36 28.89 -3.87
CA GLY A 366 48.40 28.81 -2.84
C GLY A 366 48.19 27.74 -1.76
N SER A 367 49.30 27.29 -1.18
CA SER A 367 49.42 26.18 -0.21
C SER A 367 49.00 26.54 1.22
N GLU A 368 48.09 27.49 1.40
CA GLU A 368 47.52 27.83 2.71
C GLU A 368 46.01 27.95 2.56
N ALA A 369 45.28 27.06 3.23
CA ALA A 369 43.83 27.09 3.27
C ALA A 369 43.37 28.25 4.16
N VAL A 370 43.26 29.45 3.59
CA VAL A 370 42.55 30.56 4.22
C VAL A 370 41.06 30.18 4.23
N ARG A 371 40.55 29.86 5.41
CA ARG A 371 39.10 29.82 5.65
C ARG A 371 38.66 31.28 5.70
N ASP A 372 37.84 31.71 4.75
CA ASP A 372 37.11 32.97 4.91
C ASP A 372 36.27 32.86 6.19
N GLU A 373 36.63 33.60 7.24
CA GLU A 373 35.81 33.85 8.44
C GLU A 373 34.64 34.80 8.12
N GLY A 374 34.14 34.75 6.89
CA GLY A 374 33.05 35.56 6.38
C GLY A 374 31.71 34.84 6.50
N ASP A 375 30.96 35.23 7.53
CA ASP A 375 29.49 35.24 7.51
C ASP A 375 28.77 33.88 7.71
N GLU A 376 29.08 33.20 8.83
CA GLU A 376 28.41 31.98 9.31
C GLU A 376 26.87 32.08 9.44
N ARG A 377 26.31 33.30 9.43
CA ARG A 377 24.87 33.56 9.53
C ARG A 377 24.08 33.20 8.26
N HIS A 378 24.76 32.95 7.13
CA HIS A 378 24.11 32.87 5.81
C HIS A 378 24.28 31.53 5.06
N ALA A 379 24.76 30.46 5.72
CA ALA A 379 25.01 29.15 5.09
C ALA A 379 23.76 28.45 4.50
N ALA A 380 22.56 28.95 4.77
CA ALA A 380 21.29 28.40 4.30
C ALA A 380 20.82 28.93 2.93
N LEU A 381 21.44 29.98 2.40
CA LEU A 381 21.07 30.60 1.11
C LEU A 381 22.28 30.62 0.16
N CYS A 382 22.04 30.43 -1.14
CA CYS A 382 23.09 30.64 -2.15
C CYS A 382 23.22 32.13 -2.51
N ASN A 383 24.37 32.51 -3.08
CA ASN A 383 24.68 33.89 -3.47
C ASN A 383 23.59 34.50 -4.38
N ASN A 384 23.01 33.72 -5.30
CA ASN A 384 21.95 34.21 -6.20
C ASN A 384 20.66 34.57 -5.44
N CYS A 385 20.25 33.74 -4.48
CA CYS A 385 19.06 34.03 -3.66
C CYS A 385 19.33 35.17 -2.67
N ARG A 386 20.59 35.33 -2.23
CA ARG A 386 21.01 36.46 -1.39
C ARG A 386 20.98 37.78 -2.15
N ALA A 387 21.38 37.78 -3.43
CA ALA A 387 21.35 38.96 -4.28
C ALA A 387 19.93 39.45 -4.62
N GLN A 388 18.89 38.63 -4.40
CA GLN A 388 17.49 38.94 -4.67
C GLN A 388 16.63 38.83 -3.39
N PRO A 389 16.79 39.76 -2.41
CA PRO A 389 16.14 39.65 -1.11
C PRO A 389 14.60 39.67 -1.21
N GLN A 390 14.02 40.52 -2.07
CA GLN A 390 12.57 40.63 -2.22
C GLN A 390 11.91 39.31 -2.68
N VAL A 391 12.49 38.65 -3.69
CA VAL A 391 12.01 37.37 -4.22
C VAL A 391 12.20 36.25 -3.19
N THR A 392 13.32 36.27 -2.48
CA THR A 392 13.63 35.31 -1.41
C THR A 392 12.63 35.42 -0.27
N VAL A 393 12.42 36.62 0.30
CA VAL A 393 11.47 36.86 1.39
C VAL A 393 10.05 36.48 1.00
N LEU A 394 9.60 36.84 -0.22
CA LEU A 394 8.29 36.42 -0.73
C LEU A 394 8.17 34.89 -0.77
N THR A 395 9.18 34.20 -1.30
CA THR A 395 9.19 32.73 -1.41
C THR A 395 9.17 32.05 -0.04
N LEU A 396 9.95 32.56 0.92
CA LEU A 396 9.98 32.05 2.29
C LEU A 396 8.63 32.27 2.99
N ASN A 397 8.05 33.45 2.86
CA ASN A 397 6.74 33.76 3.42
C ASN A 397 5.62 32.91 2.80
N GLU A 398 5.65 32.67 1.48
CA GLU A 398 4.64 31.81 0.84
C GLU A 398 4.75 30.35 1.29
N ARG A 399 5.97 29.85 1.53
CA ARG A 399 6.17 28.52 2.15
C ARG A 399 5.62 28.46 3.57
N MET A 400 5.86 29.48 4.38
CA MET A 400 5.28 29.59 5.73
C MET A 400 3.75 29.60 5.69
N ARG A 401 3.17 30.47 4.86
CA ARG A 401 1.71 30.57 4.66
C ARG A 401 1.11 29.26 4.18
N THR A 402 1.77 28.55 3.28
CA THR A 402 1.32 27.24 2.80
C THR A 402 1.25 26.21 3.92
N ALA A 403 2.28 26.15 4.78
CA ALA A 403 2.29 25.26 5.93
C ALA A 403 1.20 25.63 6.96
N GLN A 404 1.01 26.94 7.23
CA GLN A 404 -0.04 27.43 8.13
C GLN A 404 -1.45 27.12 7.61
N ARG A 405 -1.71 27.39 6.32
CA ARG A 405 -2.98 27.07 5.66
C ARG A 405 -3.29 25.58 5.70
N ALA A 406 -2.29 24.72 5.57
CA ALA A 406 -2.48 23.27 5.65
C ALA A 406 -2.96 22.85 7.05
N VAL A 407 -2.34 23.36 8.11
CA VAL A 407 -2.78 23.12 9.49
C VAL A 407 -4.19 23.65 9.71
N GLN A 408 -4.47 24.89 9.29
CA GLN A 408 -5.77 25.52 9.48
C GLN A 408 -6.91 24.72 8.82
N LYS A 409 -6.73 24.30 7.55
CA LYS A 409 -7.72 23.48 6.82
C LYS A 409 -7.96 22.13 7.50
N ILE A 410 -6.91 21.47 7.98
CA ILE A 410 -7.05 20.19 8.68
C ILE A 410 -7.77 20.37 10.02
N SER A 411 -7.45 21.44 10.76
CA SER A 411 -8.15 21.79 11.99
C SER A 411 -9.63 22.06 11.74
N GLU A 412 -10.00 22.75 10.66
CA GLU A 412 -11.41 22.98 10.28
C GLU A 412 -12.15 21.67 10.04
N ILE A 413 -11.54 20.70 9.34
CA ILE A 413 -12.11 19.36 9.14
C ILE A 413 -12.30 18.64 10.49
N CYS A 414 -11.31 18.73 11.40
CA CYS A 414 -11.43 18.15 12.73
C CYS A 414 -12.55 18.79 13.55
N ARG A 415 -12.70 20.13 13.52
CA ARG A 415 -13.81 20.83 14.21
C ARG A 415 -15.16 20.37 13.68
N ALA A 416 -15.32 20.29 12.36
CA ALA A 416 -16.55 19.83 11.74
C ALA A 416 -16.90 18.38 12.12
N CYS A 417 -15.89 17.53 12.31
CA CYS A 417 -16.08 16.14 12.75
C CYS A 417 -16.42 16.04 14.25
N GLU A 418 -15.75 16.82 15.10
CA GLU A 418 -15.96 16.82 16.56
C GLU A 418 -17.28 17.51 16.96
N GLY A 419 -17.79 18.43 16.13
CA GLY A 419 -18.99 19.22 16.43
C GLY A 419 -18.74 20.35 17.43
N TYR A 420 -17.50 20.57 17.86
CA TYR A 420 -17.10 21.63 18.78
C TYR A 420 -16.33 22.76 18.06
N SER A 421 -16.46 23.98 18.57
CA SER A 421 -15.74 25.16 18.07
C SER A 421 -14.23 25.11 18.31
N HIS A 422 -13.79 24.39 19.35
CA HIS A 422 -12.38 24.18 19.68
C HIS A 422 -11.97 22.76 19.31
N VAL A 423 -10.90 22.62 18.51
CA VAL A 423 -10.29 21.29 18.28
C VAL A 423 -9.67 20.86 19.59
N THR A 424 -10.13 19.73 20.12
CA THR A 424 -9.38 19.07 21.17
C THR A 424 -8.31 18.20 20.50
N ASP A 425 -7.04 18.33 20.88
CA ASP A 425 -5.96 17.44 20.38
C ASP A 425 -6.08 15.99 20.90
N LEU A 426 -7.28 15.59 21.35
CA LEU A 426 -7.59 14.33 22.00
C LEU A 426 -7.96 13.21 21.02
N CYS A 427 -8.33 13.52 19.78
CA CYS A 427 -8.67 12.49 18.79
C CYS A 427 -7.45 11.61 18.45
N ILE A 428 -7.56 10.30 18.69
CA ILE A 428 -6.51 9.29 18.48
C ILE A 428 -6.91 8.16 17.52
N SER A 429 -7.95 8.36 16.71
CA SER A 429 -8.49 7.34 15.80
C SER A 429 -7.53 7.02 14.66
N LEU A 430 -6.90 5.84 14.70
CA LEU A 430 -5.97 5.34 13.68
C LEU A 430 -6.66 5.00 12.35
N ASP A 431 -7.97 4.81 12.36
CA ASP A 431 -8.73 4.54 11.13
C ASP A 431 -9.03 5.83 10.35
N CYS A 432 -8.89 6.99 10.99
CA CYS A 432 -9.10 8.28 10.35
C CYS A 432 -7.86 8.72 9.55
N PRO A 433 -7.97 8.95 8.22
CA PRO A 433 -6.83 9.45 7.43
C PRO A 433 -6.38 10.84 7.87
N ILE A 434 -7.31 11.66 8.40
CA ILE A 434 -7.04 13.03 8.84
C ILE A 434 -6.10 13.07 10.05
N LEU A 435 -6.10 12.04 10.91
CA LEU A 435 -5.17 11.97 12.04
C LEU A 435 -3.71 12.03 11.56
N TYR A 436 -3.37 11.24 10.54
CA TYR A 436 -2.01 11.20 9.99
C TYR A 436 -1.65 12.51 9.31
N SER A 437 -2.56 13.05 8.48
CA SER A 437 -2.36 14.34 7.82
C SER A 437 -2.20 15.49 8.80
N ARG A 438 -2.95 15.49 9.90
CA ARG A 438 -2.84 16.46 10.99
C ARG A 438 -1.45 16.45 11.58
N THR A 439 -0.98 15.27 12.01
CA THR A 439 0.36 15.13 12.60
C THR A 439 1.48 15.52 11.62
N GLU A 440 1.34 15.16 10.34
CA GLU A 440 2.29 15.55 9.30
C GLU A 440 2.31 17.08 9.07
N ALA A 441 1.14 17.72 8.97
CA ALA A 441 1.02 19.16 8.78
C ALA A 441 1.59 19.95 9.96
N TRP A 442 1.33 19.53 11.20
CA TRP A 442 1.92 20.16 12.39
C TRP A 442 3.44 20.01 12.43
N ARG A 443 3.98 18.82 12.09
CA ARG A 443 5.43 18.61 11.99
C ARG A 443 6.05 19.46 10.90
N GLN A 444 5.38 19.57 9.74
CA GLN A 444 5.82 20.42 8.64
C GLN A 444 5.83 21.89 9.04
N LEU A 445 4.78 22.38 9.71
CA LEU A 445 4.73 23.75 10.21
C LEU A 445 5.84 24.01 11.23
N ALA A 446 6.03 23.13 12.21
CA ALA A 446 7.09 23.27 13.21
C ALA A 446 8.49 23.30 12.58
N ASN A 447 8.77 22.42 11.62
CA ASN A 447 10.04 22.42 10.89
C ASN A 447 10.21 23.68 10.03
N THR A 448 9.15 24.10 9.32
CA THR A 448 9.17 25.31 8.49
C THR A 448 9.40 26.54 9.36
N HIS A 449 8.74 26.62 10.51
CA HIS A 449 8.93 27.70 11.48
C HIS A 449 10.36 27.75 12.01
N ALA A 450 10.91 26.61 12.46
CA ALA A 450 12.28 26.53 12.95
C ALA A 450 13.33 26.92 11.90
N GLN A 451 13.06 26.65 10.61
CA GLN A 451 13.98 26.96 9.52
C GLN A 451 13.86 28.39 9.03
N LEU A 452 12.63 28.89 8.85
CA LEU A 452 12.39 30.13 8.11
C LEU A 452 12.36 31.36 9.00
N VAL A 453 11.93 31.26 10.27
CA VAL A 453 11.85 32.43 11.16
C VAL A 453 13.23 33.06 11.41
N PRO A 454 14.31 32.30 11.70
CA PRO A 454 15.63 32.89 11.84
C PRO A 454 16.15 33.53 10.54
N LEU A 455 15.80 32.96 9.38
CA LEU A 455 16.21 33.48 8.06
C LEU A 455 15.43 34.72 7.63
N LEU A 456 14.18 34.85 8.05
CA LEU A 456 13.40 36.05 7.75
C LEU A 456 13.90 37.24 8.57
N ALA A 457 14.27 37.01 9.84
CA ALA A 457 14.83 38.03 10.72
C ALA A 457 16.14 38.65 10.19
N THR A 458 16.89 37.96 9.31
CA THR A 458 18.11 38.52 8.69
C THR A 458 17.84 39.52 7.57
N PHE A 459 16.59 39.62 7.07
CA PHE A 459 16.21 40.57 6.03
C PHE A 459 15.43 41.79 6.57
N ASP A 460 15.08 41.78 7.85
CA ASP A 460 14.30 42.86 8.51
C ASP A 460 15.20 43.97 9.12
N GLY A 461 16.53 43.84 9.00
CA GLY A 461 17.52 44.85 9.39
C GLY A 461 18.36 45.27 8.19
#